data_AF-A0A357LVV5-F1
#
_entry.id   AF-A0A357LVV5-F1
#
_cell.length_a   1.000
_cell.length_b   1.000
_cell.length_c   1.000
_cell.angle_alpha   90.00
_cell.angle_beta   90.00
_cell.angle_gamma   90.00
#
_symmetry.space_group_name_H-M   'P 1'
#
loop_
_entity.id
_entity.type
_entity.pdbx_description
1 polymer ?
#
loop_
_entity_poly.entity_id
_entity_poly.type
_entity_poly.pdbx_seq_one_letter_code
_entity_poly.pdbx_strand_id
1 'polypeptide(L)'
;MFFEQERGQFFRPLTGKYRAQVMECLRELYQRLYSSSSADYGQAIQRDTVVEVFQEALVRAPVLADDSDAEDGPESRFRNSREQAGWVLNQLIEYGWLEKQVDEASLQSTFAFTRYGR
;
A
#
# COMPACT_ATOMS: atom_id res chain seq x y z
N MET A 1 23.28 -0.56 13.26
CA MET A 1 23.43 0.44 12.18
C MET A 1 22.21 0.43 11.27
N PHE A 2 21.91 1.51 10.54
CA PHE A 2 20.74 1.59 9.62
C PHE A 2 20.77 0.53 8.51
N PHE A 3 21.94 -0.07 8.23
CA PHE A 3 22.17 -1.09 7.20
C PHE A 3 22.22 -2.54 7.71
N GLU A 4 21.94 -2.81 8.99
CA GLU A 4 21.98 -4.19 9.56
C GLU A 4 20.62 -4.88 9.64
N GLN A 5 19.55 -4.24 9.16
CA GLN A 5 18.23 -4.87 9.07
C GLN A 5 17.85 -5.04 7.60
N GLU A 6 17.27 -6.19 7.29
CA GLU A 6 16.64 -6.71 6.06
C GLU A 6 15.81 -5.68 5.24
N ARG A 7 16.44 -4.57 4.81
CA ARG A 7 15.75 -3.40 4.24
C ARG A 7 16.38 -2.91 2.94
N GLY A 8 17.33 -3.66 2.38
CA GLY A 8 17.93 -3.34 1.08
C GLY A 8 16.92 -3.21 -0.06
N GLN A 9 15.70 -3.71 0.15
CA GLN A 9 14.61 -3.67 -0.82
C GLN A 9 13.43 -2.77 -0.40
N PHE A 10 13.61 -1.89 0.61
CA PHE A 10 12.51 -1.03 1.11
C PHE A 10 11.78 -0.27 -0.02
N PHE A 11 12.51 0.26 -1.01
CA PHE A 11 11.91 1.01 -2.13
C PHE A 11 11.37 0.14 -3.27
N ARG A 12 11.46 -1.19 -3.18
CA ARG A 12 11.03 -2.11 -4.26
C ARG A 12 9.56 -1.92 -4.71
N PRO A 13 8.58 -1.58 -3.85
CA PRO A 13 7.23 -1.25 -4.30
C PRO A 13 7.14 -0.03 -5.24
N LEU A 14 8.16 0.85 -5.23
CA LEU A 14 8.16 2.12 -5.96
C LEU A 14 9.02 2.10 -7.23
N THR A 15 9.63 0.98 -7.58
CA THR A 15 10.55 0.90 -8.74
C THR A 15 9.92 0.28 -9.99
N GLY A 16 8.77 -0.40 -9.88
CA GLY A 16 8.14 -1.09 -11.02
C GLY A 16 7.08 -0.27 -11.77
N LYS A 17 6.42 -0.92 -12.74
CA LYS A 17 5.31 -0.32 -13.53
C LYS A 17 4.12 0.21 -12.74
N TYR A 18 3.85 -0.37 -11.58
CA TYR A 18 2.77 0.04 -10.68
C TYR A 18 3.17 1.16 -9.70
N ARG A 19 4.36 1.75 -9.83
CA ARG A 19 4.89 2.74 -8.88
C ARG A 19 3.95 3.93 -8.62
N ALA A 20 3.30 4.47 -9.67
CA ALA A 20 2.37 5.59 -9.50
C ALA A 20 1.14 5.18 -8.67
N GLN A 21 0.65 3.97 -8.86
CA GLN A 21 -0.47 3.41 -8.11
C GLN A 21 -0.11 3.14 -6.65
N VAL A 22 1.07 2.58 -6.40
CA VAL A 22 1.56 2.36 -5.03
C VAL A 22 1.75 3.70 -4.29
N MET A 23 2.32 4.71 -4.96
CA MET A 23 2.47 6.06 -4.39
C MET A 23 1.12 6.69 -4.04
N GLU A 24 0.13 6.57 -4.92
CA GLU A 24 -1.20 7.13 -4.68
C GLU A 24 -1.90 6.45 -3.50
N CYS A 25 -1.82 5.11 -3.41
CA CYS A 25 -2.33 4.35 -2.27
C CYS A 25 -1.69 4.80 -0.95
N LEU A 26 -0.37 4.99 -0.92
CA LEU A 26 0.34 5.49 0.26
C LEU A 26 -0.12 6.90 0.65
N ARG A 27 -0.28 7.79 -0.34
CA ARG A 27 -0.71 9.18 -0.13
C ARG A 27 -2.12 9.25 0.47
N GLU A 28 -3.07 8.54 -0.10
CA GLU A 28 -4.47 8.52 0.36
C GLU A 28 -4.58 7.89 1.75
N LEU A 29 -3.86 6.79 2.00
CA LEU A 29 -3.84 6.17 3.34
C LEU A 29 -3.21 7.09 4.39
N TYR A 30 -2.11 7.78 4.05
CA TYR A 30 -1.49 8.75 4.94
C TYR A 30 -2.44 9.91 5.28
N GLN A 31 -3.11 10.47 4.27
CA GLN A 31 -4.12 11.50 4.48
C GLN A 31 -5.27 10.99 5.35
N ARG A 32 -5.74 9.76 5.15
CA ARG A 32 -6.83 9.17 5.93
C ARG A 32 -6.48 8.95 7.39
N LEU A 33 -5.23 8.62 7.70
CA LEU A 33 -4.77 8.33 9.07
C LEU A 33 -4.34 9.58 9.84
N TYR A 34 -3.80 10.59 9.14
CA TYR A 34 -3.13 11.72 9.79
C TYR A 34 -3.74 13.08 9.48
N SER A 35 -4.72 13.18 8.57
CA SER A 35 -5.46 14.44 8.40
C SER A 35 -6.41 14.64 9.57
N SER A 36 -6.23 15.74 10.32
CA SER A 36 -7.10 16.15 11.42
C SER A 36 -8.56 16.40 11.01
N SER A 37 -8.81 16.54 9.70
CA SER A 37 -10.17 16.68 9.15
C SER A 37 -10.86 15.34 8.88
N SER A 38 -10.18 14.21 9.10
CA SER A 38 -10.72 12.87 8.85
C SER A 38 -11.15 12.22 10.17
N ALA A 39 -12.23 11.44 10.12
CA ALA A 39 -12.82 10.82 11.32
C ALA A 39 -11.96 9.71 11.95
N ASP A 40 -10.91 9.24 11.24
CA ASP A 40 -10.12 8.07 11.64
C ASP A 40 -8.76 8.49 12.23
N TYR A 41 -8.60 9.77 12.56
CA TYR A 41 -7.37 10.28 13.14
C TYR A 41 -7.01 9.50 14.42
N GLY A 42 -5.88 8.78 14.37
CA GLY A 42 -5.40 7.95 15.48
C GLY A 42 -6.19 6.65 15.71
N GLN A 43 -7.14 6.28 14.85
CA GLN A 43 -7.84 5.00 14.92
C GLN A 43 -7.05 3.88 14.25
N ALA A 44 -7.20 2.67 14.78
CA ALA A 44 -6.61 1.48 14.20
C ALA A 44 -7.41 1.07 12.95
N ILE A 45 -6.79 1.11 11.77
CA ILE A 45 -7.49 0.85 10.50
C ILE A 45 -7.51 -0.64 10.17
N GLN A 46 -8.69 -1.16 9.84
CA GLN A 46 -8.89 -2.57 9.49
C GLN A 46 -8.53 -2.84 8.02
N ARG A 47 -8.32 -4.12 7.69
CA ARG A 47 -7.95 -4.54 6.32
C ARG A 47 -8.94 -4.04 5.28
N ASP A 48 -10.24 -4.20 5.52
CA ASP A 48 -11.27 -3.82 4.55
C ASP A 48 -11.24 -2.32 4.26
N THR A 49 -11.09 -1.48 5.28
CA THR A 49 -10.95 -0.03 5.10
C THR A 49 -9.69 0.34 4.31
N VAL A 50 -8.54 -0.30 4.58
CA VAL A 50 -7.32 -0.07 3.78
C VAL A 50 -7.55 -0.46 2.31
N VAL A 51 -8.19 -1.60 2.07
CA VAL A 51 -8.48 -2.09 0.72
C VAL A 51 -9.47 -1.17 -0.01
N GLU A 52 -10.45 -0.59 0.68
CA GLU A 52 -11.35 0.42 0.13
C GLU A 52 -10.60 1.70 -0.27
N VAL A 53 -9.78 2.25 0.62
CA VAL A 53 -8.94 3.43 0.33
C VAL A 53 -8.04 3.18 -0.89
N PHE A 54 -7.43 2.01 -0.97
CA PHE A 54 -6.58 1.66 -2.10
C PHE A 54 -7.38 1.49 -3.40
N GLN A 55 -8.57 0.89 -3.36
CA GLN A 55 -9.41 0.82 -4.56
C GLN A 55 -9.76 2.21 -5.10
N GLU A 56 -10.09 3.16 -4.24
CA GLU A 56 -10.36 4.54 -4.65
C GLU A 56 -9.15 5.23 -5.26
N ALA A 57 -7.96 5.02 -4.67
CA ALA A 57 -6.69 5.53 -5.18
C ALA A 57 -6.35 4.96 -6.57
N LEU A 58 -6.55 3.64 -6.75
CA LEU A 58 -6.23 2.92 -7.99
C LEU A 58 -7.06 3.39 -9.19
N VAL A 59 -8.28 3.89 -8.97
CA VAL A 59 -9.11 4.46 -10.05
C VAL A 59 -8.51 5.75 -10.63
N ARG A 60 -7.73 6.48 -9.83
CA ARG A 60 -7.17 7.79 -10.19
C ARG A 60 -5.74 7.68 -10.72
N ALA A 61 -5.02 6.63 -10.33
CA ALA A 61 -3.61 6.46 -10.64
C ALA A 61 -3.37 5.59 -11.89
N PRO A 62 -2.70 6.13 -12.93
CA PRO A 62 -2.39 5.37 -14.13
C PRO A 62 -1.32 4.29 -13.86
N VAL A 63 -1.36 3.20 -14.63
CA VAL A 63 -0.22 2.27 -14.75
C VAL A 63 0.82 2.94 -15.64
N LEU A 64 2.08 2.98 -15.19
CA LEU A 64 3.15 3.54 -15.99
C LEU A 64 3.72 2.45 -16.90
N ALA A 65 4.06 2.81 -18.14
CA ALA A 65 4.82 1.93 -19.02
C ALA A 65 6.18 1.62 -18.40
N ASP A 66 6.54 0.33 -18.37
CA ASP A 66 7.91 -0.09 -18.15
C ASP A 66 8.60 -0.23 -19.50
N ASP A 67 9.86 0.17 -19.62
CA ASP A 67 10.63 0.05 -20.88
C ASP A 67 10.74 -1.42 -21.35
N SER A 68 10.50 -2.38 -20.46
CA SER A 68 10.49 -3.82 -20.74
C SER A 68 9.14 -4.40 -21.21
N ASP A 69 8.04 -3.65 -21.13
CA ASP A 69 6.67 -4.13 -21.44
C ASP A 69 6.29 -3.94 -22.93
N ALA A 70 7.27 -3.74 -23.84
CA ALA A 70 6.99 -3.54 -25.27
C ALA A 70 6.39 -4.77 -25.99
N GLU A 71 6.40 -5.95 -25.37
CA GLU A 71 5.97 -7.22 -26.00
C GLU A 71 4.70 -7.84 -25.42
N ASP A 72 4.26 -7.43 -24.22
CA ASP A 72 3.03 -7.94 -23.60
C ASP A 72 1.94 -6.86 -23.68
N GLY A 73 0.83 -7.18 -24.36
CA GLY A 73 -0.31 -6.27 -24.50
C GLY A 73 -0.89 -5.79 -23.15
N PRO A 74 -1.87 -4.86 -23.17
CA PRO A 74 -2.42 -4.22 -21.97
C PRO A 74 -3.35 -5.15 -21.16
N GLU A 75 -3.06 -6.45 -21.07
CA GLU A 75 -3.79 -7.33 -20.17
C GLU A 75 -3.43 -6.97 -18.72
N SER A 76 -4.42 -6.40 -18.04
CA SER A 76 -4.33 -6.11 -16.61
C SER A 76 -4.06 -7.42 -15.86
N ARG A 77 -2.88 -7.54 -15.23
CA ARG A 77 -2.48 -8.61 -14.32
C ARG A 77 -3.56 -9.00 -13.29
N PHE A 78 -4.42 -8.05 -12.92
CA PHE A 78 -5.44 -8.20 -11.89
C PHE A 78 -6.83 -8.26 -12.50
N ARG A 79 -7.69 -9.12 -11.94
CA ARG A 79 -9.09 -9.30 -12.39
C ARG A 79 -9.97 -8.13 -11.99
N ASN A 80 -9.66 -7.46 -10.88
CA ASN A 80 -10.38 -6.30 -10.38
C ASN A 80 -9.51 -5.45 -9.44
N SER A 81 -10.00 -4.25 -9.10
CA SER A 81 -9.31 -3.30 -8.22
C SER A 81 -9.13 -3.82 -6.80
N ARG A 82 -10.04 -4.66 -6.28
CA ARG A 82 -9.93 -5.25 -4.94
C ARG A 82 -8.73 -6.20 -4.84
N GLU A 83 -8.52 -7.02 -5.86
CA GLU A 83 -7.35 -7.91 -5.97
C GLU A 83 -6.06 -7.10 -6.02
N GLN A 84 -6.04 -6.05 -6.84
CA GLN A 84 -4.89 -5.16 -6.95
C GLN A 84 -4.60 -4.42 -5.63
N ALA A 85 -5.62 -3.90 -4.96
CA ALA A 85 -5.49 -3.25 -3.64
C ALA A 85 -4.93 -4.23 -2.60
N GLY A 86 -5.41 -5.47 -2.58
CA GLY A 86 -4.87 -6.52 -1.73
C GLY A 86 -3.40 -6.83 -2.03
N TRP A 87 -3.00 -6.83 -3.30
CA TRP A 87 -1.61 -7.00 -3.72
C TRP A 87 -0.72 -5.83 -3.26
N VAL A 88 -1.18 -4.58 -3.44
CA VAL A 88 -0.46 -3.38 -2.96
C VAL A 88 -0.26 -3.44 -1.44
N LEU A 89 -1.31 -3.76 -0.67
CA LEU A 89 -1.21 -3.89 0.78
C LEU A 89 -0.16 -4.93 1.20
N ASN A 90 -0.18 -6.11 0.59
CA ASN A 90 0.77 -7.16 0.91
C ASN A 90 2.22 -6.74 0.58
N GLN A 91 2.45 -6.07 -0.55
CA GLN A 91 3.76 -5.50 -0.91
C GLN A 91 4.23 -4.48 0.13
N LEU A 92 3.37 -3.55 0.53
CA LEU A 92 3.72 -2.52 1.50
C LEU A 92 4.07 -3.13 2.87
N ILE A 93 3.44 -4.23 3.27
CA ILE A 93 3.80 -4.97 4.48
C ILE A 93 5.14 -5.70 4.30
N GLU A 94 5.29 -6.45 3.20
CA GLU A 94 6.49 -7.23 2.88
C GLU A 94 7.76 -6.35 2.88
N TYR A 95 7.68 -5.14 2.32
CA TYR A 95 8.81 -4.22 2.22
C TYR A 95 8.89 -3.20 3.37
N GLY A 96 8.07 -3.36 4.42
CA GLY A 96 8.20 -2.62 5.67
C GLY A 96 7.69 -1.17 5.65
N TRP A 97 6.83 -0.82 4.69
CA TRP A 97 6.10 0.46 4.69
C TRP A 97 4.96 0.45 5.71
N LEU A 98 4.22 -0.65 5.75
CA LEU A 98 3.13 -0.88 6.68
C LEU A 98 3.45 -2.05 7.61
N GLU A 99 2.86 -2.04 8.79
CA GLU A 99 2.87 -3.17 9.71
C GLU A 99 1.46 -3.64 10.01
N LYS A 100 1.29 -4.95 10.17
CA LYS A 100 0.06 -5.57 10.66
C LYS A 100 0.19 -5.77 12.15
N GLN A 101 -0.70 -5.16 12.91
CA GLN A 101 -0.82 -5.33 14.36
C GLN A 101 -2.01 -6.26 14.62
N VAL A 102 -1.84 -7.25 15.51
CA VAL A 102 -2.93 -8.14 15.92
C VAL A 102 -3.24 -7.86 17.37
N ASP A 103 -4.47 -7.46 17.64
CA ASP A 103 -4.95 -7.29 19.00
C ASP A 103 -5.31 -8.66 19.58
N GLU A 104 -4.60 -9.10 20.61
CA GLU A 104 -4.77 -10.45 21.19
C GLU A 104 -6.13 -10.65 21.88
N ALA A 105 -6.77 -9.56 22.34
CA ALA A 105 -8.04 -9.63 23.05
C ALA A 105 -9.25 -9.75 22.12
N SER A 106 -9.25 -8.98 21.02
CA SER A 106 -10.32 -8.93 20.02
C SER A 106 -10.05 -9.81 18.79
N LEU A 107 -8.83 -10.34 18.65
CA LEU A 107 -8.31 -11.05 17.48
C LEU A 107 -8.43 -10.24 16.18
N GLN A 108 -8.57 -8.91 16.29
CA GLN A 108 -8.68 -8.02 15.15
C GLN A 108 -7.28 -7.66 14.64
N SER A 109 -7.16 -7.59 13.32
CA SER A 109 -5.94 -7.14 12.67
C SER A 109 -6.10 -5.70 12.20
N THR A 110 -5.17 -4.86 12.61
CA THR A 110 -5.10 -3.45 12.22
C THR A 110 -3.79 -3.19 11.49
N PHE A 111 -3.76 -2.11 10.71
CA PHE A 111 -2.61 -1.77 9.88
C PHE A 111 -2.15 -0.36 10.21
N ALA A 112 -0.86 -0.13 10.23
CA ALA A 112 -0.29 1.19 10.50
C ALA A 112 0.95 1.41 9.65
N PHE A 113 1.30 2.68 9.43
CA PHE A 113 2.62 3.00 8.88
C PHE A 113 3.70 2.68 9.89
N THR A 114 4.75 1.99 9.43
CA THR A 114 5.97 1.86 10.20
C THR A 114 6.61 3.23 10.36
N ARG A 115 7.58 3.36 11.29
CA ARG A 115 8.36 4.59 11.46
C ARG A 115 8.98 5.11 10.15
N TYR A 116 9.30 4.21 9.22
CA TYR A 116 10.01 4.54 7.99
C TYR A 116 9.08 4.71 6.79
N GLY A 117 7.87 4.15 6.86
CA GLY A 117 6.86 4.33 5.83
C GLY A 117 6.09 5.65 5.93
N ARG A 118 6.07 6.29 7.11
CA ARG A 118 5.57 7.66 7.32
C ARG A 118 6.52 8.69 6.70
#